data_AF-A0A3P1Y6P4-F1
#
_entry.id   AF-A0A3P1Y6P4-F1
#
_cell.length_a   1.000
_cell.length_b   1.000
_cell.length_c   1.000
_cell.angle_alpha   90.00
_cell.angle_beta   90.00
_cell.angle_gamma   90.00
#
_symmetry.space_group_name_H-M   'P 1'
#
loop_
_entity.id
_entity.type
_entity.pdbx_description
1 polymer ?
#
loop_
_entity_poly.entity_id
_entity_poly.type
_entity_poly.pdbx_seq_one_letter_code
_entity_poly.pdbx_strand_id
1 'polypeptide(L)'
;MNARFRKNALPCPELAERLNARFGESLKIVAILERRGGHARSVQGQDLLLRVAPTSFAGFVRALFEFDGPVFHGLFGESGEEGVLLHYHFSLFQRRRGSRVGIQATVPLHREELSIPSLVDLLPSAEGCERRLEKILGVSFHPGGGTPFEEE
;
A
#
# COMPACT_ATOMS: atom_id res chain seq x y z
N MET A 1 -15.75 3.28 17.64
CA MET A 1 -15.52 3.02 16.20
C MET A 1 -16.26 4.09 15.39
N ASN A 2 -15.55 5.14 14.93
CA ASN A 2 -16.15 6.35 14.37
C ASN A 2 -16.60 6.20 12.91
N ALA A 3 -17.85 6.55 12.66
CA ALA A 3 -18.56 6.50 11.38
C ALA A 3 -18.22 7.69 10.43
N ARG A 4 -16.93 8.00 10.18
CA ARG A 4 -16.54 9.22 9.43
C ARG A 4 -15.87 9.07 8.07
N PHE A 5 -15.56 7.87 7.59
CA PHE A 5 -14.98 7.71 6.24
C PHE A 5 -16.06 7.42 5.19
N ARG A 6 -16.91 8.42 4.91
CA ARG A 6 -17.78 8.44 3.72
C ARG A 6 -17.28 9.52 2.75
N LYS A 7 -16.02 9.42 2.29
CA LYS A 7 -15.61 10.16 1.09
C LYS A 7 -16.10 9.37 -0.14
N ASN A 8 -16.54 10.09 -1.18
CA ASN A 8 -16.95 9.45 -2.42
C ASN A 8 -15.81 8.61 -2.97
N ALA A 9 -16.13 7.46 -3.58
CA ALA A 9 -15.13 6.65 -4.26
C ALA A 9 -14.44 7.49 -5.32
N LEU A 10 -13.12 7.60 -5.22
CA LEU A 10 -12.30 8.38 -6.14
C LEU A 10 -11.92 7.50 -7.34
N PRO A 11 -12.01 8.02 -8.57
CA PRO A 11 -11.41 7.38 -9.73
C PRO A 11 -9.91 7.14 -9.52
N CYS A 12 -9.38 6.05 -10.09
CA CYS A 12 -7.97 5.69 -9.93
C CYS A 12 -7.00 6.80 -10.39
N PRO A 13 -7.22 7.50 -11.54
CA PRO A 13 -6.37 8.61 -11.95
C PRO A 13 -6.34 9.76 -10.93
N GLU A 14 -7.50 10.12 -10.37
CA GLU A 14 -7.58 11.19 -9.37
C GLU A 14 -6.90 10.79 -8.06
N LEU A 15 -7.02 9.52 -7.65
CA LEU A 15 -6.27 9.00 -6.51
C LEU A 15 -4.76 9.10 -6.75
N ALA A 16 -4.30 8.72 -7.96
CA ALA A 16 -2.89 8.79 -8.33
C ALA A 16 -2.35 10.22 -8.28
N GLU A 17 -3.10 11.20 -8.80
CA GLU A 17 -2.75 12.62 -8.73
C GLU A 17 -2.62 13.11 -7.30
N ARG A 18 -3.58 12.78 -6.42
CA ARG A 18 -3.55 13.18 -5.00
C ARG A 18 -2.39 12.55 -4.24
N LEU A 19 -2.07 11.29 -4.52
CA LEU A 19 -0.90 10.61 -3.94
C LEU A 19 0.40 11.25 -4.45
N ASN A 20 0.52 11.48 -5.75
CA ASN A 20 1.69 12.12 -6.34
C ASN A 20 1.90 13.55 -5.81
N ALA A 21 0.84 14.34 -5.65
CA ALA A 21 0.91 15.68 -5.08
C ALA A 21 1.37 15.68 -3.61
N ARG A 22 1.05 14.63 -2.84
CA ARG A 22 1.41 14.52 -1.43
C ARG A 22 2.84 14.03 -1.21
N PHE A 23 3.28 13.05 -2.01
CA PHE A 23 4.55 12.36 -1.79
C PHE A 23 5.66 12.82 -2.74
N GLY A 24 5.32 13.49 -3.84
CA GLY A 24 6.29 14.02 -4.80
C GLY A 24 7.27 12.94 -5.25
N GLU A 25 8.56 13.22 -5.16
CA GLU A 25 9.63 12.32 -5.61
C GLU A 25 9.72 11.00 -4.84
N SER A 26 9.17 10.92 -3.62
CA SER A 26 9.21 9.69 -2.82
C SER A 26 8.18 8.64 -3.26
N LEU A 27 7.29 9.00 -4.19
CA LEU A 27 6.32 8.11 -4.80
C LEU A 27 6.33 8.28 -6.31
N LYS A 28 6.57 7.18 -7.03
CA LYS A 28 6.51 7.14 -8.49
C LYS A 28 5.33 6.30 -8.93
N ILE A 29 4.38 6.91 -9.64
CA ILE A 29 3.33 6.17 -10.34
C ILE A 29 3.97 5.44 -11.52
N VAL A 30 3.82 4.11 -11.55
CA VAL A 30 4.39 3.25 -12.60
C VAL A 30 3.36 3.03 -13.70
N ALA A 31 2.14 2.65 -13.32
CA ALA A 31 1.06 2.40 -14.29
C ALA A 31 -0.32 2.45 -13.62
N ILE A 32 -1.34 2.69 -14.44
CA ILE A 32 -2.74 2.40 -14.11
C ILE A 32 -3.20 1.31 -15.06
N LEU A 33 -3.64 0.18 -14.51
CA LEU A 33 -4.08 -0.98 -15.27
C LEU A 33 -5.58 -1.18 -15.11
N GLU A 34 -6.27 -1.51 -16.20
CA GLU A 34 -7.66 -1.93 -16.13
C GLU A 34 -7.75 -3.40 -15.70
N ARG A 35 -8.55 -3.69 -14.67
CA ARG A 35 -8.95 -5.05 -14.37
C ARG A 35 -10.22 -5.38 -15.14
N ARG A 36 -10.10 -6.22 -16.16
CA ARG A 36 -11.25 -6.75 -16.92
C ARG A 36 -11.61 -8.13 -16.41
N GLY A 37 -12.92 -8.42 -16.31
CA GLY A 37 -13.40 -9.67 -15.75
C GLY A 37 -14.84 -10.00 -16.14
N GLY A 38 -15.26 -11.22 -15.82
CA GLY A 38 -16.56 -11.77 -16.19
C GLY A 38 -16.62 -12.24 -17.65
N HIS A 39 -17.73 -12.90 -18.01
CA HIS A 39 -17.95 -13.45 -19.35
C HIS A 39 -17.82 -12.40 -20.47
N ALA A 40 -18.29 -11.18 -20.19
CA ALA A 40 -18.25 -10.05 -21.14
C ALA A 40 -16.91 -9.27 -21.17
N ARG A 41 -15.90 -9.66 -20.36
CA ARG A 41 -14.61 -8.95 -20.22
C ARG A 41 -14.73 -7.44 -19.98
N SER A 42 -15.78 -6.99 -19.29
CA SER A 42 -15.96 -5.58 -18.96
C SER A 42 -14.99 -5.14 -17.86
N VAL A 43 -14.68 -3.84 -17.82
CA VAL A 43 -13.84 -3.24 -16.76
C VAL A 43 -14.56 -3.38 -15.42
N GLN A 44 -13.92 -4.07 -14.47
CA GLN A 44 -14.43 -4.33 -13.12
C GLN A 44 -13.78 -3.43 -12.06
N GLY A 45 -12.68 -2.77 -12.41
CA GLY A 45 -11.92 -1.86 -11.56
C GLY A 45 -10.57 -1.51 -12.20
N GLN A 46 -9.73 -0.81 -11.45
CA GLN A 46 -8.39 -0.44 -11.89
C GLN A 46 -7.36 -0.78 -10.81
N ASP A 47 -6.14 -1.10 -11.21
CA ASP A 47 -5.00 -1.26 -10.33
C ASP A 47 -4.02 -0.09 -10.53
N LEU A 48 -3.61 0.51 -9.42
CA LEU A 48 -2.56 1.50 -9.37
C LEU A 48 -1.24 0.81 -9.00
N LEU A 49 -0.29 0.80 -9.93
CA LEU A 49 1.06 0.31 -9.70
C LEU A 49 1.95 1.51 -9.38
N LEU A 50 2.65 1.45 -8.26
CA LEU A 50 3.49 2.55 -7.79
C LEU A 50 4.72 2.03 -7.06
N ARG A 51 5.76 2.85 -7.02
CA ARG A 51 6.97 2.61 -6.23
C ARG A 51 7.04 3.67 -5.14
N VAL A 52 7.29 3.27 -3.89
CA VAL A 52 7.40 4.19 -2.74
C VAL A 52 8.76 4.03 -2.11
N ALA A 53 9.40 5.14 -1.74
CA ALA A 53 10.62 5.12 -0.94
C ALA A 53 10.34 4.51 0.46
N PRO A 54 11.26 3.71 1.02
CA PRO A 54 11.07 3.09 2.34
C PRO A 54 10.72 4.09 3.43
N THR A 55 11.41 5.24 3.44
CA THR A 55 11.23 6.34 4.40
C THR A 55 9.83 6.97 4.35
N SER A 56 9.14 6.88 3.21
CA SER A 56 7.80 7.43 3.01
C SER A 56 6.69 6.39 3.14
N PHE A 57 7.03 5.10 3.26
CA PHE A 57 6.06 4.02 3.14
C PHE A 57 5.00 4.02 4.24
N ALA A 58 5.39 4.19 5.50
CA ALA A 58 4.43 4.27 6.60
C ALA A 58 3.45 5.45 6.44
N GLY A 59 3.96 6.62 6.02
CA GLY A 59 3.14 7.80 5.72
C GLY A 59 2.19 7.56 4.55
N PHE A 60 2.65 6.85 3.52
CA PHE A 60 1.83 6.41 2.40
C PHE A 60 0.67 5.52 2.84
N VAL A 61 0.92 4.49 3.65
CA VAL A 61 -0.14 3.60 4.13
C VAL A 61 -1.15 4.36 5.00
N ARG A 62 -0.69 5.27 5.88
CA ARG A 62 -1.58 6.15 6.66
C ARG A 62 -2.43 7.05 5.78
N ALA A 63 -1.86 7.61 4.71
CA ALA A 63 -2.61 8.41 3.75
C ALA A 63 -3.73 7.62 3.06
N LEU A 64 -3.56 6.31 2.84
CA LEU A 64 -4.62 5.47 2.28
C LEU A 64 -5.90 5.49 3.14
N PHE A 65 -5.75 5.45 4.47
CA PHE A 65 -6.87 5.54 5.43
C PHE A 65 -7.67 6.85 5.32
N GLU A 66 -7.06 7.93 4.82
CA GLU A 66 -7.76 9.20 4.61
C GLU A 66 -8.71 9.18 3.42
N PHE A 67 -8.54 8.23 2.49
CA PHE A 67 -9.39 8.04 1.32
C PHE A 67 -10.49 7.00 1.57
N ASP A 68 -10.12 5.82 2.06
CA ASP A 68 -11.02 4.72 2.46
C ASP A 68 -10.27 3.78 3.42
N GLY A 69 -10.93 2.83 4.08
CA GLY A 69 -10.26 1.79 4.86
C GLY A 69 -9.53 0.79 3.94
N PRO A 70 -8.19 0.82 3.82
CA PRO A 70 -7.46 -0.10 2.96
C PRO A 70 -7.63 -1.53 3.44
N VAL A 71 -7.98 -2.42 2.51
CA VAL A 71 -7.92 -3.86 2.76
C VAL A 71 -6.59 -4.36 2.25
N PHE A 72 -5.79 -4.89 3.16
CA PHE A 72 -4.54 -5.56 2.87
C PHE A 72 -4.79 -6.97 2.33
N HIS A 73 -4.23 -7.30 1.18
CA HIS A 73 -4.35 -8.61 0.54
C HIS A 73 -3.11 -9.47 0.71
N GLY A 74 -1.94 -8.86 0.87
CA GLY A 74 -0.70 -9.60 1.03
C GLY A 74 0.54 -8.75 0.83
N LEU A 75 1.65 -9.35 1.23
CA LEU A 75 3.01 -8.84 1.11
C LEU A 75 3.89 -9.97 0.57
N PHE A 76 4.64 -9.66 -0.48
CA PHE A 76 5.60 -10.55 -1.12
C PHE A 76 6.96 -9.85 -1.19
N GLY A 77 8.04 -10.62 -1.21
CA GLY A 77 9.39 -10.09 -1.32
C GLY A 77 10.20 -10.83 -2.36
N GLU A 78 11.04 -10.11 -3.09
CA GLU A 78 11.99 -10.65 -4.06
C GLU A 78 13.40 -10.12 -3.75
N SER A 79 14.38 -11.03 -3.63
CA SER A 79 15.79 -10.64 -3.51
C SER A 79 16.36 -10.35 -4.90
N GLY A 80 17.05 -9.21 -5.05
CA GLY A 80 17.78 -8.85 -6.26
C GLY A 80 19.22 -8.42 -5.98
N GLU A 81 19.85 -7.86 -7.02
CA GLU A 81 21.25 -7.42 -6.95
C GLU A 81 21.46 -6.28 -5.95
N GLU A 82 20.56 -5.28 -5.93
CA GLU A 82 20.67 -4.09 -5.09
C GLU A 82 20.12 -4.28 -3.65
N GLY A 83 19.38 -5.37 -3.39
CA GLY A 83 18.73 -5.61 -2.10
C GLY A 83 17.44 -6.40 -2.23
N VAL A 84 16.37 -5.97 -1.57
CA VAL A 84 15.07 -6.66 -1.56
C VAL A 84 13.98 -5.73 -2.07
N LEU A 85 13.12 -6.22 -2.96
CA LEU A 85 11.89 -5.53 -3.37
C LEU A 85 10.71 -6.11 -2.61
N LEU A 86 10.03 -5.27 -1.83
CA LEU A 86 8.78 -5.63 -1.16
C LEU A 86 7.58 -5.17 -1.97
N HIS A 87 6.62 -6.06 -2.20
CA HIS A 87 5.40 -5.82 -2.94
C HIS A 87 4.20 -5.92 -2.01
N TYR A 88 3.59 -4.78 -1.71
CA TYR A 88 2.40 -4.68 -0.86
C TYR A 88 1.15 -4.52 -1.71
N HIS A 89 0.14 -5.34 -1.45
CA HIS A 89 -1.11 -5.33 -2.19
C HIS A 89 -2.26 -4.86 -1.29
N PHE A 90 -2.95 -3.80 -1.72
CA PHE A 90 -4.12 -3.25 -1.04
C PHE A 90 -5.31 -3.11 -2.00
N SER A 91 -6.51 -2.88 -1.45
CA SER A 91 -7.60 -2.27 -2.20
C SER A 91 -8.33 -1.19 -1.41
N LEU A 92 -8.79 -0.19 -2.15
CA LEU A 92 -9.70 0.85 -1.71
C LEU A 92 -11.04 0.72 -2.44
N PHE A 93 -12.07 1.35 -1.87
CA PHE A 93 -13.39 1.56 -2.43
C PHE A 93 -14.15 0.28 -2.78
N GLN A 94 -13.83 -0.84 -2.12
CA GLN A 94 -14.43 -2.16 -2.40
C GLN A 94 -15.89 -2.29 -1.97
N ARG A 95 -16.39 -1.39 -1.11
CA ARG A 95 -17.78 -1.42 -0.62
C ARG A 95 -18.78 -0.94 -1.67
N ARG A 96 -18.30 -0.52 -2.84
CA ARG A 96 -19.09 -0.03 -3.96
C ARG A 96 -18.71 -0.81 -5.22
N ARG A 97 -19.73 -1.28 -5.95
CA ARG A 97 -19.54 -2.09 -7.16
C ARG A 97 -18.91 -1.23 -8.26
N GLY A 98 -17.87 -1.76 -8.90
CA GLY A 98 -17.21 -1.12 -10.05
C GLY A 98 -16.28 0.05 -9.73
N SER A 99 -16.15 0.45 -8.45
CA SER A 99 -15.26 1.54 -8.04
C SER A 99 -13.98 1.07 -7.33
N ARG A 100 -13.76 -0.25 -7.25
CA ARG A 100 -12.58 -0.80 -6.57
C ARG A 100 -11.31 -0.31 -7.27
N VAL A 101 -10.40 0.22 -6.47
CA VAL A 101 -9.02 0.48 -6.88
C VAL A 101 -8.10 -0.48 -6.13
N GLY A 102 -7.42 -1.36 -6.85
CA GLY A 102 -6.30 -2.11 -6.28
C GLY A 102 -5.05 -1.25 -6.26
N ILE A 103 -4.18 -1.45 -5.27
CA ILE A 103 -2.92 -0.74 -5.15
C ILE A 103 -1.81 -1.77 -4.99
N GLN A 104 -0.82 -1.71 -5.88
CA GLN A 104 0.39 -2.50 -5.82
C GLN A 104 1.55 -1.54 -5.56
N ALA A 105 2.02 -1.52 -4.30
CA ALA A 105 3.11 -0.67 -3.87
C ALA A 105 4.40 -1.48 -3.79
N THR A 106 5.40 -1.09 -4.59
CA THR A 106 6.75 -1.65 -4.52
C THR A 106 7.64 -0.76 -3.66
N VAL A 107 8.28 -1.35 -2.65
CA VAL A 107 9.22 -0.66 -1.76
C VAL A 107 10.60 -1.31 -1.88
N PRO A 108 11.60 -0.60 -2.44
CA PRO A 108 12.95 -1.12 -2.57
C PRO A 108 13.73 -0.93 -1.27
N LEU A 109 14.27 -2.00 -0.70
CA LEU A 109 15.21 -1.97 0.43
C LEU A 109 16.61 -2.24 -0.08
N HIS A 110 17.58 -1.43 0.37
CA HIS A 110 18.98 -1.61 -0.01
C HIS A 110 19.60 -2.76 0.79
N ARG A 111 20.57 -3.48 0.22
CA ARG A 111 21.22 -4.61 0.91
C ARG A 111 21.87 -4.23 2.24
N GLU A 112 22.35 -3.00 2.36
CA GLU A 112 22.96 -2.47 3.59
C GLU A 112 21.92 -2.07 4.65
N GLU A 113 20.67 -1.86 4.24
CA GLU A 113 19.57 -1.43 5.10
C GLU A 113 18.28 -2.18 4.73
N LEU A 114 18.18 -3.41 5.22
CA LEU A 114 17.01 -4.28 5.07
C LEU A 114 16.01 -4.06 6.20
N SER A 115 15.64 -2.80 6.46
CA SER A 115 14.70 -2.43 7.51
C SER A 115 13.54 -1.63 6.95
N ILE A 116 12.35 -1.81 7.55
CA ILE A 116 11.15 -1.05 7.18
C ILE A 116 10.18 -0.98 8.37
N PRO A 117 9.37 0.09 8.48
CA PRO A 117 8.27 0.11 9.43
C PRO A 117 7.30 -1.05 9.22
N SER A 118 6.97 -1.74 10.31
CA SER A 118 5.88 -2.70 10.38
C SER A 118 4.55 -2.00 10.17
N LEU A 119 3.64 -2.68 9.47
CA LEU A 119 2.26 -2.23 9.30
C LEU A 119 1.32 -2.81 10.34
N VAL A 120 1.77 -3.68 11.25
CA VAL A 120 0.89 -4.43 12.17
C VAL A 120 0.01 -3.52 13.03
N ASP A 121 0.52 -2.36 13.44
CA ASP A 121 -0.25 -1.36 14.21
C ASP A 121 -1.40 -0.73 13.41
N LEU A 122 -1.26 -0.66 12.08
CA LEU A 122 -2.29 -0.12 11.17
C LEU A 122 -3.18 -1.23 10.60
N LEU A 123 -2.58 -2.39 10.34
CA LEU A 123 -3.12 -3.51 9.58
C LEU A 123 -2.63 -4.81 10.22
N PRO A 124 -3.30 -5.32 11.27
CA PRO A 124 -2.88 -6.53 11.98
C PRO A 124 -2.73 -7.77 11.08
N SER A 125 -3.43 -7.80 9.95
CA SER A 125 -3.32 -8.88 8.95
C SER A 125 -1.95 -8.96 8.27
N ALA A 126 -1.08 -7.95 8.39
CA ALA A 126 0.28 -7.97 7.86
C ALA A 126 1.23 -8.89 8.63
N GLU A 127 0.96 -9.16 9.91
CA GLU A 127 1.88 -9.81 10.85
C GLU A 127 2.39 -11.17 10.36
N GLY A 128 1.50 -12.00 9.78
CA GLY A 128 1.87 -13.30 9.22
C GLY A 128 2.83 -13.19 8.04
N CYS A 129 2.63 -12.21 7.16
CA CYS A 129 3.49 -11.99 6.00
C CYS A 129 4.84 -11.38 6.41
N GLU A 130 4.84 -10.39 7.31
CA GLU A 130 6.06 -9.74 7.79
C GLU A 130 6.99 -10.75 8.47
N ARG A 131 6.49 -11.54 9.44
CA ARG A 131 7.29 -12.60 10.08
C ARG A 131 7.82 -13.64 9.10
N ARG A 132 7.07 -13.92 8.03
CA ARG A 132 7.53 -14.87 6.99
C ARG A 132 8.70 -14.27 6.21
N LEU A 133 8.60 -13.01 5.79
CA LEU A 133 9.67 -12.35 5.04
C LEU A 133 10.89 -12.03 5.90
N GLU A 134 10.71 -11.73 7.18
CA GLU A 134 11.82 -11.63 8.14
C GLU A 134 12.63 -12.93 8.17
N LYS A 135 11.95 -14.08 8.26
CA LYS A 135 12.62 -15.39 8.28
C LYS A 135 13.29 -15.78 6.96
N ILE A 136 12.66 -15.45 5.83
CA ILE A 136 13.10 -15.93 4.50
C ILE A 136 14.11 -14.97 3.86
N LEU A 137 13.92 -13.66 4.03
CA LEU A 137 14.68 -12.62 3.34
C LEU A 137 15.53 -11.77 4.28
N GLY A 138 15.44 -11.98 5.61
CA GLY A 138 16.22 -11.21 6.60
C GLY A 138 15.78 -9.76 6.75
N VAL A 139 14.57 -9.40 6.29
CA VAL A 139 14.03 -8.04 6.42
C VAL A 139 13.58 -7.79 7.86
N SER A 140 14.07 -6.72 8.47
CA SER A 140 13.67 -6.29 9.80
C SER A 140 12.45 -5.37 9.74
N PHE A 141 11.35 -5.81 10.37
CA PHE A 141 10.14 -4.99 10.53
C PHE A 141 10.14 -4.39 11.93
N HIS A 142 10.27 -3.07 12.03
CA HIS A 142 10.32 -2.36 13.30
C HIS A 142 9.04 -1.55 13.54
N PRO A 143 8.65 -1.27 14.80
CA PRO A 143 7.52 -0.38 15.07
C PRO A 143 7.68 0.93 14.30
N GLY A 144 6.63 1.34 13.58
CA GLY A 144 6.64 2.62 12.87
C GLY A 144 6.54 3.76 13.88
N GLY A 145 7.65 4.47 14.11
CA GLY A 145 7.68 5.63 15.02
C GLY A 145 6.56 6.60 14.69
N GLY A 146 5.55 6.66 15.56
CA GLY A 146 4.31 7.40 15.35
C GLY A 146 3.15 6.70 16.04
N THR A 147 3.07 6.85 17.36
CA THR A 147 1.85 6.60 18.13
C THR A 147 0.68 7.32 17.44
N PRO A 148 -0.44 6.65 17.13
CA PRO A 148 -1.56 7.29 16.44
C PRO A 148 -2.41 8.20 17.36
N PHE A 149 -2.03 8.39 18.61
CA PHE A 149 -2.79 9.14 19.60
C PHE A 149 -1.82 9.77 20.62
N GLU A 150 -1.28 10.95 20.32
CA GLU A 150 -0.98 11.90 21.38
C GLU A 150 -2.29 12.67 21.60
N GLU A 151 -2.88 12.46 22.78
CA GLU A 151 -4.01 13.24 23.28
C GLU A 151 -3.51 14.66 23.59
N GLU A 152 -4.00 15.65 22.87
CA GLU A 152 -4.17 17.03 23.36
C GLU A 152 -5.67 17.33 23.49
#